data_AF-A0A3L7S511-F1
#
_entry.id   AF-A0A3L7S511-F1
#
_cell.length_a   1.000
_cell.length_b   1.000
_cell.length_c   1.000
_cell.angle_alpha   90.00
_cell.angle_beta   90.00
_cell.angle_gamma   90.00
#
_symmetry.space_group_name_H-M   'P 1'
#
loop_
_entity.id
_entity.type
_entity.pdbx_description
1 polymer ?
#
loop_
_entity_poly.entity_id
_entity_poly.type
_entity_poly.pdbx_seq_one_letter_code
_entity_poly.pdbx_strand_id
1 'polypeptide(L)'
;MRWSGRLDPVAMAVVIVWLGVVVGPPLALLDWRERRLPAVGSPEYQAGWDEFRDDMRRQSGREGPVQRKVPKSVEPPELVWLRDHVVLAVIAWMTLAGVLGGFLAVVFLGAVRQGKPVNRSG
;
A
#
# COMPACT_ATOMS: atom_id res chain seq x y z
N MET A 1 -7.86 -18.59 40.48
CA MET A 1 -7.63 -18.55 39.02
C MET A 1 -6.65 -17.42 38.73
N ARG A 2 -5.35 -17.70 38.78
CA ARG A 2 -4.29 -16.67 38.70
C ARG A 2 -3.95 -16.48 37.22
N TRP A 3 -4.55 -15.49 36.60
CA TRP A 3 -4.23 -15.07 35.24
C TRP A 3 -2.80 -14.49 35.27
N SER A 4 -1.79 -15.30 34.97
CA SER A 4 -0.42 -14.82 34.81
C SER A 4 -0.33 -14.09 33.47
N GLY A 5 -0.64 -12.80 33.46
CA GLY A 5 -0.66 -11.91 32.30
C GLY A 5 0.72 -11.61 31.70
N ARG A 6 1.66 -12.57 31.70
CA ARG A 6 2.88 -12.45 30.90
C ARG A 6 2.50 -12.82 29.47
N LEU A 7 2.38 -11.81 28.61
CA LEU A 7 2.37 -12.03 27.17
C LEU A 7 3.63 -12.83 26.80
N ASP A 8 3.44 -13.93 26.08
CA ASP A 8 4.54 -14.72 25.54
C ASP A 8 5.42 -13.81 24.68
N PRO A 9 6.75 -13.73 24.93
CA PRO A 9 7.64 -12.89 24.12
C PRO A 9 7.53 -13.17 22.62
N VAL A 10 7.23 -14.42 22.24
CA VAL A 10 7.00 -14.80 20.83
C VAL A 10 5.72 -14.16 20.29
N ALA A 11 4.63 -14.22 21.06
CA ALA A 11 3.36 -13.59 20.67
C ALA A 11 3.52 -12.07 20.53
N MET A 12 4.28 -11.45 21.44
CA MET A 12 4.56 -10.02 21.40
C MET A 12 5.41 -9.64 20.18
N ALA A 13 6.43 -10.43 19.83
CA ALA A 13 7.23 -10.23 18.64
C ALA A 13 6.38 -10.32 17.35
N VAL A 14 5.49 -11.30 17.26
CA VAL A 14 4.57 -11.45 16.12
C VAL A 14 3.64 -10.25 15.98
N VAL A 15 3.06 -9.77 17.08
CA VAL A 15 2.20 -8.57 17.07
C VAL A 15 2.98 -7.33 16.62
N ILE A 16 4.21 -7.14 17.11
CA ILE A 16 5.05 -6.01 16.71
C ILE A 16 5.37 -6.07 15.21
N VAL A 17 5.76 -7.24 14.70
CA VAL A 17 6.02 -7.42 13.27
C VAL A 17 4.76 -7.16 12.45
N TRP A 18 3.62 -7.69 12.87
CA TRP A 18 2.35 -7.46 12.20
C TRP A 18 1.97 -5.97 12.17
N LEU A 19 2.07 -5.28 13.30
CA LEU A 19 1.86 -3.83 13.36
C LEU A 19 2.83 -3.09 12.45
N GLY A 20 4.10 -3.51 12.40
CA GLY A 20 5.09 -2.98 11.48
C GLY A 20 4.70 -3.15 10.00
N VAL A 21 4.13 -4.30 9.63
CA VAL A 21 3.64 -4.55 8.25
C VAL A 21 2.38 -3.76 7.93
N VAL A 22 1.49 -3.57 8.91
CA VAL A 22 0.25 -2.81 8.72
C VAL A 22 0.53 -1.31 8.63
N VAL A 23 1.34 -0.77 9.55
CA VAL A 23 1.57 0.67 9.71
C VAL A 23 2.78 1.16 8.90
N GLY A 24 3.81 0.34 8.74
CA GLY A 24 5.06 0.72 8.08
C GLY A 24 4.88 1.21 6.65
N PRO A 25 4.22 0.46 5.74
CA PRO A 25 4.06 0.87 4.35
C PRO A 25 3.25 2.17 4.18
N PRO A 26 2.12 2.40 4.88
CA PRO A 26 1.46 3.71 4.89
C PRO A 26 2.38 4.86 5.33
N LEU A 27 3.16 4.69 6.40
CA LEU A 27 4.08 5.73 6.86
C LEU A 27 5.18 6.01 5.83
N ALA A 28 5.78 4.95 5.27
CA ALA A 28 6.79 5.08 4.22
C ALA A 28 6.24 5.76 2.96
N LEU A 29 4.99 5.46 2.59
CA LEU A 29 4.33 6.10 1.45
C LEU A 29 4.08 7.60 1.69
N LEU A 30 3.64 7.97 2.89
CA LEU A 30 3.38 9.36 3.26
C LEU A 30 4.68 10.17 3.30
N ASP A 31 5.74 9.62 3.88
CA ASP A 31 7.06 10.26 3.91
C ASP A 31 7.67 10.39 2.49
N TRP A 32 7.53 9.37 1.65
CA TRP A 32 7.94 9.47 0.24
C TRP A 32 7.11 10.52 -0.52
N ARG A 33 5.80 10.58 -0.29
CA ARG A 33 4.90 11.57 -0.89
C ARG A 33 5.33 12.99 -0.53
N GLU A 34 5.64 13.27 0.74
CA GLU A 34 6.06 14.60 1.19
C GLU A 34 7.33 15.08 0.48
N ARG A 35 8.26 14.16 0.22
CA ARG A 35 9.49 14.46 -0.53
C ARG A 35 9.27 14.60 -2.04
N ARG A 36 8.31 13.86 -2.60
CA ARG A 36 8.08 13.79 -4.05
C ARG A 36 7.13 14.89 -4.55
N LEU A 37 6.10 15.21 -3.77
CA LEU A 37 5.02 16.12 -4.17
C LEU A 37 5.51 17.52 -4.60
N PRO A 38 6.50 18.16 -3.92
CA PRO A 38 7.01 19.46 -4.36
C PRO A 38 7.68 19.40 -5.75
N ALA A 39 8.38 18.32 -6.05
CA ALA A 39 9.06 18.16 -7.34
C ALA A 39 8.04 17.99 -8.49
N VAL A 40 7.02 17.14 -8.29
CA VAL A 40 5.98 16.90 -9.31
C VAL A 40 4.92 18.00 -9.38
N GLY A 41 4.81 18.83 -8.35
CA GLY A 41 3.96 20.02 -8.32
C GLY A 41 4.63 21.25 -8.91
N SER A 42 5.86 21.14 -9.40
CA SER A 42 6.60 22.26 -9.99
C SER A 42 6.03 22.67 -11.36
N PRO A 43 6.09 23.96 -11.72
CA PRO A 43 5.70 24.42 -13.06
C PRO A 43 6.49 23.75 -14.18
N GLU A 44 7.76 23.42 -13.92
CA GLU A 44 8.66 22.74 -14.85
C GLU A 44 8.16 21.32 -15.20
N TYR A 45 7.70 20.57 -14.19
CA TYR A 45 7.14 19.24 -14.38
C TYR A 45 5.81 19.29 -15.15
N GLN A 46 4.98 20.31 -14.90
CA GLN A 46 3.77 20.57 -15.69
C GLN A 46 4.11 20.91 -17.16
N ALA A 47 5.10 21.77 -17.40
CA ALA A 47 5.53 22.13 -18.76
C ALA A 47 6.00 20.91 -19.55
N GLY A 48 6.80 20.04 -18.93
CA GLY A 48 7.24 18.78 -19.56
C GLY A 48 6.08 17.84 -19.87
N TRP A 49 5.06 17.80 -19.01
CA TRP A 49 3.83 17.04 -19.28
C TRP A 49 3.03 17.61 -20.44
N ASP A 50 2.92 18.94 -20.52
CA ASP A 50 2.23 19.62 -21.61
C ASP A 50 2.94 19.41 -22.95
N GLU A 51 4.28 19.48 -22.98
CA GLU A 51 5.10 19.17 -24.16
C GLU A 51 4.88 17.72 -24.62
N PHE A 52 4.88 16.77 -23.68
CA PHE A 52 4.59 15.36 -23.97
C PHE A 52 3.18 15.17 -24.58
N ARG A 53 2.17 15.86 -24.03
CA ARG A 53 0.79 15.82 -24.55
C ARG A 53 0.71 16.41 -25.96
N ASP A 54 1.43 17.50 -26.21
CA ASP A 54 1.47 18.15 -27.52
C ASP A 54 2.16 17.29 -28.57
N ASP A 55 3.25 16.61 -28.20
CA ASP A 55 3.92 15.63 -29.06
C ASP A 55 3.00 14.44 -29.39
N MET A 56 2.29 13.92 -28.39
CA MET A 56 1.30 12.87 -28.62
C MET A 56 0.17 13.35 -29.53
N ARG A 57 -0.26 14.62 -29.42
CA ARG A 57 -1.25 15.20 -30.33
C ARG A 57 -0.72 15.31 -31.77
N ARG A 58 0.53 15.73 -31.95
CA ARG A 58 1.20 15.79 -33.27
C ARG A 58 1.35 14.41 -33.91
N GLN A 59 1.47 13.36 -33.11
CA GLN A 59 1.59 11.98 -33.57
C GLN A 59 0.22 11.30 -33.78
N SER A 60 -0.83 11.74 -33.08
CA SER A 60 -2.18 11.22 -33.24
C SER A 60 -2.81 11.67 -34.56
N GLY A 61 -3.43 10.76 -35.32
CA GLY A 61 -4.04 11.08 -36.62
C GLY A 61 -3.13 10.93 -37.83
N ARG A 62 -1.85 10.55 -37.66
CA ARG A 62 -1.02 10.05 -38.77
C ARG A 62 -1.45 8.61 -39.08
N GLU A 63 -1.79 8.33 -40.33
CA GLU A 63 -2.19 7.00 -40.79
C GLU A 63 -1.11 5.97 -40.46
N GLY A 64 -1.46 5.03 -39.60
CA GLY A 64 -0.60 3.93 -39.14
C GLY A 64 -1.44 2.94 -38.32
N PRO A 65 -1.02 1.67 -38.24
CA PRO A 65 -1.82 0.62 -37.60
C PRO A 65 -2.04 0.83 -36.09
N VAL A 66 -1.26 1.70 -35.44
CA VAL A 66 -1.38 2.05 -34.03
C VAL A 66 -1.63 3.55 -33.87
N GLN A 67 -2.88 3.91 -33.59
CA GLN A 67 -3.27 5.28 -33.23
C GLN A 67 -2.91 5.54 -31.77
N ARG A 68 -1.89 6.37 -31.52
CA ARG A 68 -1.55 6.80 -30.16
C ARG A 68 -2.65 7.72 -29.62
N LYS A 69 -3.23 7.36 -28.48
CA LYS A 69 -4.25 8.19 -27.81
C LYS A 69 -3.54 9.29 -27.01
N VAL A 70 -3.96 10.53 -27.22
CA VAL A 70 -3.54 11.64 -26.37
C VAL A 70 -4.08 11.38 -24.96
N PRO A 71 -3.26 11.49 -23.90
CA PRO A 71 -3.73 11.38 -22.53
C PRO A 71 -4.93 12.30 -22.28
N LYS A 72 -5.90 11.88 -21.47
CA LYS A 72 -7.06 12.73 -21.15
C LYS A 72 -6.76 13.73 -20.02
N SER A 73 -5.85 13.39 -19.11
CA SER A 73 -5.55 14.21 -17.92
C SER A 73 -4.76 15.47 -18.28
N VAL A 74 -5.27 16.63 -17.87
CA VAL A 74 -4.59 17.93 -18.00
C VAL A 74 -3.38 17.99 -17.08
N GLU A 75 -3.51 17.49 -15.85
CA GLU A 75 -2.40 17.38 -14.90
C GLU A 75 -1.62 16.07 -15.09
N PRO A 76 -0.33 16.06 -14.72
CA PRO A 76 0.47 14.85 -14.69
C PRO A 76 -0.17 13.78 -13.81
N PRO A 77 -0.23 12.52 -14.27
CA PRO A 77 -0.92 11.46 -13.53
C PRO A 77 -0.27 11.17 -12.17
N GLU A 78 1.06 11.33 -12.06
CA GLU A 78 1.79 11.18 -10.78
C GLU A 78 1.31 12.21 -9.75
N LEU A 79 1.10 13.46 -10.17
CA LEU A 79 0.61 14.52 -9.31
C LEU A 79 -0.81 14.22 -8.80
N VAL A 80 -1.71 13.84 -9.71
CA VAL A 80 -3.09 13.46 -9.37
C VAL A 80 -3.13 12.26 -8.42
N TRP A 81 -2.27 11.26 -8.64
CA TRP A 81 -2.20 10.09 -7.77
C TRP A 81 -1.75 10.46 -6.35
N LEU A 82 -0.67 11.24 -6.24
CA LEU A 82 -0.12 11.67 -4.96
C LEU A 82 -1.07 12.62 -4.21
N ARG A 83 -1.73 13.53 -4.93
CA ARG A 83 -2.63 14.52 -4.33
C ARG A 83 -3.94 13.87 -3.88
N ASP A 84 -4.57 13.10 -4.76
CA ASP A 84 -5.99 12.75 -4.62
C ASP A 84 -6.23 11.29 -4.19
N HIS A 85 -5.29 10.37 -4.46
CA HIS A 85 -5.51 8.92 -4.30
C HIS A 85 -4.72 8.27 -3.16
N VAL A 86 -3.83 9.00 -2.50
CA VAL A 86 -2.99 8.44 -1.42
C VAL A 86 -3.82 7.89 -0.26
N VAL A 87 -4.92 8.58 0.11
CA VAL A 87 -5.81 8.13 1.20
C VAL A 87 -6.49 6.82 0.83
N LEU A 88 -6.94 6.68 -0.43
CA LEU A 88 -7.53 5.46 -0.93
C LEU A 88 -6.53 4.30 -0.89
N ALA A 89 -5.27 4.55 -1.29
CA ALA A 89 -4.20 3.55 -1.23
C ALA A 89 -3.92 3.10 0.21
N VAL A 90 -3.88 4.03 1.17
CA VAL A 90 -3.71 3.72 2.59
C VAL A 90 -4.87 2.88 3.11
N ILE A 91 -6.12 3.26 2.83
CA ILE A 91 -7.30 2.49 3.26
C ILE A 91 -7.26 1.09 2.67
N ALA A 92 -7.01 0.95 1.37
CA ALA A 92 -6.92 -0.34 0.70
C ALA A 92 -5.85 -1.23 1.34
N TRP A 93 -4.67 -0.66 1.63
CA TRP A 93 -3.60 -1.37 2.33
C TRP A 93 -4.03 -1.85 3.71
N MET A 94 -4.58 -0.94 4.52
CA MET A 94 -5.02 -1.24 5.89
C MET A 94 -6.09 -2.34 5.90
N THR A 95 -7.03 -2.30 4.96
CA THR A 95 -8.06 -3.33 4.82
C THR A 95 -7.45 -4.68 4.44
N LEU A 96 -6.61 -4.74 3.40
CA LEU A 96 -6.04 -5.99 2.91
C LEU A 96 -5.07 -6.61 3.94
N ALA A 97 -4.15 -5.82 4.48
CA ALA A 97 -3.19 -6.27 5.48
C ALA A 97 -3.89 -6.67 6.80
N GLY A 98 -4.93 -5.92 7.19
CA GLY A 98 -5.73 -6.22 8.36
C GLY A 98 -6.49 -7.54 8.24
N VAL A 99 -7.22 -7.73 7.12
CA VAL A 99 -7.99 -8.96 6.87
C VAL A 99 -7.07 -10.18 6.78
N LEU A 100 -6.00 -10.09 5.97
CA LEU A 100 -5.07 -11.19 5.80
C LEU A 100 -4.37 -11.54 7.13
N GLY A 101 -3.88 -10.53 7.85
CA GLY A 101 -3.24 -10.73 9.14
C GLY A 101 -4.17 -11.31 10.20
N GLY A 102 -5.42 -10.83 10.26
CA GLY A 102 -6.45 -11.39 11.14
C GLY A 102 -6.78 -12.85 10.82
N PHE A 103 -6.94 -13.17 9.54
CA PHE A 103 -7.15 -14.54 9.10
C PHE A 103 -5.98 -15.47 9.49
N LEU A 104 -4.75 -15.06 9.20
CA LEU A 104 -3.56 -15.81 9.57
C LEU A 104 -3.47 -16.00 11.09
N ALA A 105 -3.74 -14.96 11.88
CA ALA A 105 -3.73 -15.05 13.34
C ALA A 105 -4.69 -16.14 13.85
N VAL A 106 -5.91 -16.20 13.31
CA VAL A 106 -6.90 -17.24 13.67
C VAL A 106 -6.38 -18.63 13.31
N VAL A 107 -5.81 -18.82 12.12
CA VAL A 107 -5.25 -20.10 11.68
C VAL A 107 -4.10 -20.54 12.59
N PHE A 108 -3.15 -19.65 12.88
CA PHE A 108 -2.01 -19.95 13.76
C PHE A 108 -2.45 -20.26 15.19
N LEU A 109 -3.38 -19.49 15.76
CA LEU A 109 -3.96 -19.75 17.08
C LEU A 109 -4.65 -21.11 17.13
N GLY A 110 -5.36 -21.50 16.06
CA GLY A 110 -5.97 -22.81 15.92
C GLY A 110 -4.93 -23.94 15.94
N ALA A 111 -3.90 -23.83 15.11
CA ALA A 111 -2.83 -24.84 14.99
C ALA A 111 -2.07 -25.04 16.32
N VAL A 112 -1.69 -23.95 16.99
CA VAL A 112 -0.96 -23.99 18.26
C VAL A 112 -1.79 -24.61 19.38
N ARG A 113 -3.11 -24.43 19.38
CA ARG A 113 -4.01 -25.02 20.39
C ARG A 113 -4.16 -26.53 20.23
N GLN A 114 -4.09 -27.06 19.01
CA GLN A 114 -4.18 -28.51 18.74
C GLN A 114 -2.88 -29.26 19.08
N GLY A 115 -1.72 -28.60 19.02
CA GLY A 115 -0.42 -29.21 19.31
C GLY A 115 -0.12 -29.46 20.79
N LYS A 116 -1.00 -29.09 21.73
CA LYS A 116 -0.80 -29.40 23.16
C LYS A 116 -1.19 -30.86 23.41
N PRO A 117 -0.24 -31.76 23.75
CA PRO A 117 -0.57 -33.15 24.03
C PRO A 117 -1.52 -33.22 25.22
N VAL A 118 -2.66 -33.90 25.03
CA VAL A 118 -3.55 -34.26 26.12
C VAL A 118 -2.75 -35.18 27.04
N ASN A 119 -2.41 -34.72 28.24
CA ASN A 119 -1.78 -35.56 29.24
C ASN A 119 -2.84 -36.54 29.76
N ARG A 120 -2.97 -37.70 29.12
CA ARG A 120 -3.74 -38.83 29.67
C ARG A 120 -2.89 -39.48 30.76
N SER A 121 -3.02 -38.99 31.97
CA SER A 121 -2.62 -39.74 33.16
C SER A 121 -3.81 -40.54 33.66
N GLY A 122 -3.71 -41.87 33.55
CA GLY A 122 -4.47 -42.87 34.34
C GLY A 122 -5.92 -43.06 33.95
#